data_AF-A0A9D6USX5-F1
#
_entry.id   AF-A0A9D6USX5-F1
#
_cell.length_a   1.000
_cell.length_b   1.000
_cell.length_c   1.000
_cell.angle_alpha   90.00
_cell.angle_beta   90.00
_cell.angle_gamma   90.00
#
_symmetry.space_group_name_H-M   'P 1'
#
loop_
_entity.id
_entity.type
_entity.pdbx_description
1 polymer ?
#
loop_
_entity_poly.entity_id
_entity_poly.type
_entity_poly.pdbx_seq_one_letter_code
_entity_poly.pdbx_strand_id
1 'polypeptide(L)'
;MPRYFTLHRAQNLLPEIERLMRGAVEAKTALDEAQSEIASLTGRVRLMGGMRVDPARVAEAGQTRADAAGALQSSVESIVELGVHVKDLEAGLVDFPTLYRGAEVLLCWRLGEAGISHWHGIEEGFRGRKRIDRDFLDHHAGDPEH
;
A
#
# COMPACT_ATOMS: atom_id res chain seq x y z
N MET A 1 11.19 -3.90 16.38
CA MET A 1 10.05 -4.56 15.68
C MET A 1 10.52 -5.90 15.15
N PRO A 2 9.68 -6.94 15.21
CA PRO A 2 9.98 -8.22 14.59
C PRO A 2 10.18 -8.05 13.08
N ARG A 3 11.24 -8.67 12.59
CA ARG A 3 11.66 -8.76 11.19
C ARG A 3 10.81 -9.77 10.41
N TYR A 4 10.26 -10.80 11.08
CA TYR A 4 9.44 -11.85 10.46
C TYR A 4 8.12 -12.11 11.20
N PHE A 5 7.04 -12.32 10.45
CA PHE A 5 5.69 -12.56 10.96
C PHE A 5 5.37 -14.05 11.00
N THR A 6 4.65 -14.47 12.04
CA THR A 6 3.84 -15.70 11.98
C THR A 6 2.57 -15.40 11.17
N LEU A 7 1.96 -16.45 10.57
CA LEU A 7 0.69 -16.28 9.87
C LEU A 7 -0.38 -15.69 10.81
N HIS A 8 -0.43 -16.16 12.06
CA HIS A 8 -1.37 -15.68 13.05
C HIS A 8 -1.22 -14.17 13.30
N ARG A 9 0.01 -13.70 13.51
CA ARG A 9 0.28 -12.29 13.76
C ARG A 9 -0.04 -11.41 12.54
N ALA A 10 0.32 -11.88 11.34
CA ALA A 10 -0.02 -11.19 10.10
C ALA A 10 -1.56 -11.09 9.92
N GLN A 11 -2.29 -12.17 10.21
CA GLN A 11 -3.77 -12.18 10.20
C GLN A 11 -4.37 -11.18 11.19
N ASN A 12 -3.81 -11.08 12.39
CA ASN A 12 -4.31 -10.16 13.43
C ASN A 12 -4.08 -8.67 13.07
N LEU A 13 -3.09 -8.37 12.23
CA LEU A 13 -2.83 -7.00 11.77
C LEU A 13 -3.74 -6.58 10.61
N LEU A 14 -4.44 -7.50 9.96
CA LEU A 14 -5.25 -7.19 8.78
C LEU A 14 -6.29 -6.08 8.99
N PRO A 15 -7.02 -5.98 10.13
CA PRO A 15 -7.97 -4.88 10.32
C PRO A 15 -7.30 -3.50 10.31
N GLU A 16 -6.10 -3.38 10.88
CA GLU A 16 -5.33 -2.14 10.89
C GLU A 16 -4.72 -1.85 9.52
N ILE A 17 -4.13 -2.86 8.87
CA ILE A 17 -3.59 -2.75 7.52
C ILE A 17 -4.67 -2.40 6.51
N GLU A 18 -5.87 -2.98 6.62
CA GLU A 18 -7.01 -2.65 5.77
C GLU A 18 -7.40 -1.17 5.92
N ARG A 19 -7.49 -0.67 7.16
CA ARG A 19 -7.80 0.74 7.42
C ARG A 19 -6.76 1.67 6.81
N LEU A 20 -5.46 1.38 7.03
CA LEU A 20 -4.35 2.18 6.51
C LEU A 20 -4.30 2.12 4.97
N MET A 21 -4.49 0.94 4.38
CA MET A 21 -4.51 0.76 2.92
C MET A 21 -5.67 1.50 2.26
N ARG A 22 -6.87 1.46 2.84
CA ARG A 22 -8.01 2.25 2.34
C ARG A 22 -7.70 3.75 2.35
N GLY A 23 -7.18 4.26 3.47
CA GLY A 23 -6.77 5.67 3.57
C GLY A 23 -5.67 6.03 2.55
N ALA A 24 -4.70 5.15 2.33
CA ALA A 24 -3.65 5.36 1.35
C ALA A 24 -4.19 5.37 -0.10
N VAL A 25 -5.11 4.46 -0.46
CA VAL A 25 -5.75 4.42 -1.78
C VAL A 25 -6.60 5.66 -2.03
N GLU A 26 -7.39 6.08 -1.04
CA GLU A 26 -8.20 7.30 -1.10
C GLU A 26 -7.30 8.55 -1.26
N ALA A 27 -6.24 8.66 -0.47
CA ALA A 27 -5.29 9.75 -0.56
C ALA A 27 -4.56 9.78 -1.92
N LYS A 28 -4.17 8.62 -2.45
CA LYS A 28 -3.58 8.51 -3.80
C LYS A 28 -4.56 8.98 -4.88
N THR A 29 -5.83 8.60 -4.77
CA THR A 29 -6.87 9.00 -5.72
C THR A 29 -7.06 10.53 -5.70
N ALA A 30 -7.18 11.13 -4.51
CA ALA A 30 -7.29 12.58 -4.36
C ALA A 30 -6.03 13.32 -4.89
N LEU A 31 -4.84 12.74 -4.69
CA LEU A 31 -3.59 13.28 -5.20
C LEU A 31 -3.58 13.31 -6.73
N ASP A 32 -3.97 12.22 -7.39
CA ASP A 32 -4.01 12.12 -8.84
C ASP A 32 -5.04 13.09 -9.45
N GLU A 33 -6.21 13.22 -8.82
CA GLU A 33 -7.25 14.15 -9.23
C GLU A 33 -6.75 15.60 -9.15
N ALA A 34 -6.14 15.99 -8.02
CA ALA A 34 -5.58 17.33 -7.85
C ALA A 34 -4.45 17.63 -8.85
N GLN A 35 -3.59 16.64 -9.13
CA GLN A 35 -2.54 16.77 -10.15
C GLN A 35 -3.13 16.95 -11.55
N SER A 36 -4.15 16.17 -11.90
CA SER A 36 -4.85 16.27 -13.19
C SER A 36 -5.54 17.63 -13.34
N GLU A 37 -6.17 18.14 -12.29
CA GLU A 37 -6.77 19.47 -12.28
C GLU A 37 -5.73 20.57 -12.52
N ILE A 38 -4.61 20.56 -11.77
CA ILE A 38 -3.52 21.52 -11.95
C ILE A 38 -2.96 21.48 -13.38
N ALA A 39 -2.74 20.27 -13.92
CA ALA A 39 -2.25 20.08 -15.28
C ALA A 39 -3.23 20.63 -16.32
N SER A 40 -4.53 20.39 -16.15
CA SER A 40 -5.60 20.89 -17.02
C SER A 40 -5.72 22.42 -16.97
N LEU A 41 -5.60 23.02 -15.79
CA LEU A 41 -5.63 24.47 -15.61
C LEU A 41 -4.41 25.13 -16.26
N THR A 42 -3.22 24.56 -16.06
CA THR A 42 -1.96 25.09 -16.61
C THR A 42 -1.85 24.88 -18.13
N GLY A 43 -2.31 23.73 -18.64
CA GLY A 43 -2.30 23.41 -20.07
C GLY A 43 -3.18 24.35 -20.90
N ARG A 44 -4.32 24.78 -20.36
CA ARG A 44 -5.23 25.75 -21.00
C ARG A 44 -4.57 27.12 -21.22
N VAL A 45 -3.73 27.58 -20.28
CA VAL A 45 -2.96 28.83 -20.44
C VAL A 45 -2.04 28.76 -21.65
N ARG A 46 -1.38 27.61 -21.84
CA ARG A 46 -0.38 27.39 -22.88
C ARG A 46 -1.00 27.25 -24.28
N LEU A 47 -2.14 26.54 -24.40
CA LEU A 47 -2.80 26.28 -25.68
C LEU A 47 -3.65 27.45 -26.18
N MET A 48 -4.33 28.17 -25.28
CA MET A 48 -5.27 29.24 -25.65
C MET A 48 -4.65 30.63 -25.57
N GLY A 49 -3.34 30.74 -25.31
CA GLY A 49 -2.58 31.99 -25.41
C GLY A 49 -3.17 33.15 -24.62
N GLY A 50 -3.23 33.04 -23.28
CA GLY A 50 -3.62 34.17 -22.42
C GLY A 50 -4.98 34.04 -21.71
N MET A 51 -5.59 32.85 -21.69
CA MET A 51 -6.74 32.61 -20.82
C MET A 51 -6.31 32.73 -19.35
N ARG A 52 -6.92 33.67 -18.63
CA ARG A 52 -6.68 33.85 -17.18
C ARG A 52 -7.30 32.66 -16.46
N VAL A 53 -6.47 31.84 -15.85
CA VAL A 53 -6.92 30.86 -14.85
C VAL A 53 -7.27 31.62 -13.58
N ASP A 54 -8.30 31.18 -12.89
CA ASP A 54 -8.59 31.66 -11.55
C ASP A 54 -7.46 31.25 -10.59
N PRO A 55 -6.68 32.20 -10.02
CA PRO A 55 -5.62 31.90 -9.08
C PRO A 55 -6.11 31.18 -7.82
N ALA A 56 -7.35 31.43 -7.41
CA ALA A 56 -7.95 30.76 -6.25
C ALA A 56 -8.06 29.25 -6.50
N ARG A 57 -8.54 28.85 -7.69
CA ARG A 57 -8.64 27.44 -8.07
C ARG A 57 -7.29 26.73 -8.14
N VAL A 58 -6.25 27.41 -8.64
CA VAL A 58 -4.88 26.84 -8.67
C VAL A 58 -4.35 26.65 -7.25
N ALA A 59 -4.60 27.61 -6.35
CA ALA A 59 -4.21 27.51 -4.95
C ALA A 59 -4.97 26.39 -4.21
N GLU A 60 -6.29 26.29 -4.41
CA GLU A 60 -7.13 25.21 -3.85
C GLU A 60 -6.65 23.83 -4.30
N ALA A 61 -6.47 23.62 -5.61
CA ALA A 61 -5.96 22.34 -6.12
C ALA A 61 -4.53 22.05 -5.61
N GLY A 62 -3.70 23.10 -5.44
CA GLY A 62 -2.37 23.00 -4.85
C GLY A 62 -2.40 22.55 -3.38
N GLN A 63 -3.35 23.07 -2.60
CA GLN A 63 -3.56 22.69 -1.20
C GLN A 63 -4.06 21.25 -1.09
N THR A 64 -5.10 20.88 -1.86
CA THR A 64 -5.62 19.50 -1.92
C THR A 64 -4.52 18.51 -2.27
N ARG A 65 -3.66 18.84 -3.25
CA ARG A 65 -2.50 18.02 -3.61
C ARG A 65 -1.54 17.85 -2.43
N ALA A 66 -1.24 18.91 -1.69
CA ALA A 66 -0.32 18.86 -0.55
C ALA A 66 -0.89 18.00 0.59
N ASP A 67 -2.16 18.18 0.92
CA ASP A 67 -2.84 17.44 1.98
C ASP A 67 -2.95 15.95 1.64
N ALA A 68 -3.34 15.64 0.39
CA ALA A 68 -3.43 14.26 -0.10
C ALA A 68 -2.06 13.57 -0.10
N ALA A 69 -0.99 14.28 -0.49
CA ALA A 69 0.37 13.75 -0.44
C ALA A 69 0.81 13.44 1.00
N GLY A 70 0.52 14.32 1.95
CA GLY A 70 0.83 14.10 3.37
C GLY A 70 0.06 12.92 3.97
N ALA A 71 -1.23 12.80 3.65
CA ALA A 71 -2.07 11.69 4.11
C ALA A 71 -1.62 10.34 3.53
N LEU A 72 -1.25 10.32 2.25
CA LEU A 72 -0.69 9.14 1.59
C LEU A 72 0.61 8.72 2.25
N GLN A 73 1.54 9.66 2.43
CA GLN A 73 2.83 9.40 3.08
C GLN A 73 2.63 8.83 4.48
N SER A 74 1.81 9.47 5.31
CA SER A 74 1.55 9.04 6.69
C SER A 74 0.97 7.63 6.77
N SER A 75 0.06 7.28 5.85
CA SER A 75 -0.57 5.96 5.80
C SER A 75 0.44 4.87 5.40
N VAL A 76 1.27 5.15 4.38
CA VAL A 76 2.31 4.22 3.94
C VAL A 76 3.39 4.04 5.01
N GLU A 77 3.85 5.13 5.63
CA GLU A 77 4.82 5.09 6.73
C GLU A 77 4.30 4.24 7.89
N SER A 78 3.03 4.41 8.27
CA SER A 78 2.40 3.59 9.32
C SER A 78 2.42 2.09 8.98
N ILE A 79 2.16 1.72 7.71
CA ILE A 79 2.21 0.32 7.25
C ILE A 79 3.65 -0.23 7.31
N VAL A 80 4.62 0.58 6.87
CA VAL A 80 6.04 0.21 6.87
C VAL A 80 6.56 0.06 8.29
N GLU A 81 6.16 0.94 9.21
CA GLU A 81 6.48 0.84 10.64
C GLU A 81 5.94 -0.45 11.25
N LEU A 82 4.76 -0.92 10.83
CA LEU A 82 4.26 -2.23 11.27
C LEU A 82 5.14 -3.41 10.80
N GLY A 83 6.06 -3.19 9.86
CA GLY A 83 6.94 -4.20 9.25
C GLY A 83 6.37 -4.79 7.96
N VAL A 84 5.31 -4.20 7.41
CA VAL A 84 4.60 -4.69 6.23
C VAL A 84 5.10 -3.98 4.98
N HIS A 85 5.27 -4.72 3.89
CA HIS A 85 5.74 -4.19 2.62
C HIS A 85 4.56 -3.85 1.70
N VAL A 86 4.35 -2.57 1.40
CA VAL A 86 3.40 -2.15 0.35
C VAL A 86 4.00 -2.52 -1.01
N LYS A 87 3.33 -3.42 -1.76
CA LYS A 87 3.80 -3.88 -3.07
C LYS A 87 3.18 -3.13 -4.22
N ASP A 88 1.86 -2.93 -4.14
CA ASP A 88 1.11 -2.22 -5.15
C ASP A 88 -0.04 -1.50 -4.45
N LEU A 89 0.05 -0.18 -4.36
CA LEU A 89 -0.96 0.61 -3.69
C LEU A 89 -2.28 0.62 -4.48
N GLU A 90 -2.22 0.68 -5.81
CA GLU A 90 -3.40 0.75 -6.68
C GLU A 90 -4.19 -0.57 -6.63
N ALA A 91 -3.49 -1.71 -6.62
CA ALA A 91 -4.10 -3.01 -6.45
C ALA A 91 -4.44 -3.36 -5.00
N GLY A 92 -4.02 -2.54 -4.03
CA GLY A 92 -4.21 -2.79 -2.61
C GLY A 92 -3.39 -3.97 -2.08
N LEU A 93 -2.20 -4.21 -2.63
CA LEU A 93 -1.38 -5.38 -2.36
C LEU A 93 -0.28 -5.09 -1.33
N VAL A 94 -0.20 -5.95 -0.31
CA VAL A 94 0.84 -5.89 0.72
C VAL A 94 1.41 -7.28 1.00
N ASP A 95 2.67 -7.30 1.40
CA ASP A 95 3.40 -8.50 1.75
C ASP A 95 3.93 -8.44 3.20
N PHE A 96 3.84 -9.56 3.90
CA PHE A 96 4.40 -9.74 5.24
C PHE A 96 5.60 -10.71 5.16
N PRO A 97 6.82 -10.26 5.50
CA PRO A 97 7.98 -11.13 5.60
C PRO A 97 7.76 -12.28 6.59
N THR A 98 8.07 -13.51 6.20
CA THR A 98 7.98 -14.69 7.09
C THR A 98 9.10 -15.66 6.74
N LEU A 99 9.24 -16.72 7.54
CA LEU A 99 10.17 -17.81 7.27
C LEU A 99 9.37 -19.06 6.95
N TYR A 100 9.77 -19.79 5.91
CA TYR A 100 9.28 -21.12 5.58
C TYR A 100 10.47 -22.05 5.39
N ARG A 101 10.55 -23.10 6.23
CA ARG A 101 11.72 -24.02 6.28
C ARG A 101 13.06 -23.29 6.45
N GLY A 102 13.06 -22.20 7.22
CA GLY A 102 14.25 -21.38 7.47
C GLY A 102 14.65 -20.43 6.33
N ALA A 103 13.92 -20.44 5.21
CA ALA A 103 14.11 -19.50 4.11
C ALA A 103 13.09 -18.35 4.19
N GLU A 104 13.52 -17.15 3.82
CA GLU A 104 12.65 -15.98 3.77
C GLU A 104 11.66 -16.07 2.61
N VAL A 105 10.38 -15.88 2.92
CA VAL A 105 9.29 -15.81 1.96
C VAL A 105 8.32 -14.70 2.37
N LEU A 106 7.34 -14.41 1.51
CA LEU A 106 6.38 -13.32 1.72
C LEU A 106 4.96 -13.88 1.76
N LEU A 107 4.23 -13.60 2.83
CA LEU A 107 2.78 -13.79 2.90
C LEU A 107 2.13 -12.63 2.14
N CYS A 108 1.19 -12.93 1.26
CA CYS A 108 0.64 -11.93 0.35
C CYS A 108 -0.87 -11.76 0.56
N TRP A 109 -1.28 -10.53 0.82
CA TRP A 109 -2.68 -10.15 1.02
C TRP A 109 -3.06 -8.98 0.12
N ARG A 110 -4.28 -9.02 -0.39
CA ARG A 110 -4.87 -7.94 -1.16
C ARG A 110 -6.08 -7.37 -0.45
N LEU A 111 -6.24 -6.05 -0.51
CA LEU A 111 -7.39 -5.32 0.01
C LEU A 111 -8.71 -5.97 -0.45
N GLY A 112 -9.56 -6.29 0.53
CA GLY A 112 -10.84 -6.98 0.32
C GLY A 112 -10.78 -8.52 0.39
N GLU A 113 -9.59 -9.13 0.50
CA GLU A 113 -9.47 -10.54 0.86
C GLU A 113 -9.78 -10.73 2.36
N ALA A 114 -10.56 -11.76 2.71
CA ALA A 114 -10.93 -12.05 4.10
C ALA A 114 -9.74 -12.48 4.99
N GLY A 115 -8.62 -12.82 4.38
CA GLY A 115 -7.41 -13.27 5.07
C GLY A 115 -6.29 -13.61 4.10
N ILE A 116 -5.07 -13.70 4.63
CA ILE A 116 -3.88 -14.20 3.96
C ILE A 116 -4.09 -15.68 3.67
N SER A 117 -4.08 -16.03 2.38
CA SER A 117 -4.29 -17.39 1.89
C SER A 117 -3.14 -17.90 1.02
N HIS A 118 -2.20 -17.03 0.68
CA HIS A 118 -1.10 -17.33 -0.24
C HIS A 118 0.21 -16.73 0.27
N TRP A 119 1.30 -17.36 -0.13
CA TRP A 119 2.66 -16.88 0.04
C TRP A 119 3.41 -16.96 -1.29
N HIS A 120 4.56 -16.30 -1.42
CA HIS A 120 5.46 -16.47 -2.55
C HIS A 120 6.92 -16.29 -2.11
N GLY A 121 7.85 -16.82 -2.91
CA GLY A 121 9.27 -16.54 -2.71
C GLY A 121 9.61 -15.07 -2.95
N ILE A 122 10.77 -14.65 -2.44
CA ILE A 122 11.27 -13.27 -2.55
C ILE A 122 11.43 -12.84 -4.02
N GLU A 123 11.90 -13.75 -4.88
CA GLU A 123 12.15 -13.47 -6.31
C GLU A 123 10.96 -13.82 -7.22
N GLU A 124 9.96 -14.54 -6.74
CA GLU A 124 8.82 -15.00 -7.56
C GLU A 124 7.74 -13.92 -7.72
N GLY A 125 7.62 -13.02 -6.74
CA GLY A 125 6.56 -11.99 -6.66
C GLY A 125 5.14 -12.57 -6.69
N PHE A 126 4.14 -11.70 -6.91
CA PHE A 126 2.72 -12.08 -6.88
C PHE A 126 2.33 -13.18 -7.88
N ARG A 127 3.03 -13.29 -9.02
CA ARG A 127 2.73 -14.29 -10.06
C ARG A 127 3.11 -15.71 -9.64
N GLY A 128 3.99 -15.87 -8.66
CA GLY A 128 4.39 -17.17 -8.10
C GLY A 128 3.66 -17.53 -6.80
N ARG A 129 2.47 -16.97 -6.56
CA ARG A 129 1.65 -17.27 -5.37
C ARG A 129 1.40 -18.78 -5.23
N LYS A 130 1.78 -19.30 -4.08
CA LYS A 130 1.52 -20.65 -3.59
C LYS A 130 0.47 -20.55 -2.49
N ARG A 131 -0.52 -21.45 -2.51
CA ARG A 131 -1.52 -21.50 -1.45
C ARG A 131 -0.85 -21.91 -0.14
N ILE A 132 -1.32 -21.35 0.97
CA ILE A 132 -0.99 -21.84 2.29
C ILE A 132 -1.66 -23.21 2.45
N ASP A 133 -0.83 -24.23 2.61
CA ASP A 133 -1.24 -25.61 2.86
C ASP A 133 -0.72 -26.09 4.21
N ARG A 134 -0.97 -27.37 4.52
CA ARG A 134 -0.55 -27.96 5.79
C ARG A 134 0.98 -27.97 5.93
N ASP A 135 1.71 -28.20 4.84
CA ASP A 135 3.18 -28.21 4.88
C ASP A 135 3.73 -26.83 5.22
N PHE A 136 3.16 -25.77 4.64
CA PHE A 136 3.49 -24.40 5.01
C PHE A 136 3.22 -24.15 6.49
N LEU A 137 2.02 -24.48 6.97
CA LEU A 137 1.64 -24.24 8.37
C LEU A 137 2.59 -24.94 9.35
N ASP A 138 2.98 -26.19 9.06
CA ASP A 138 3.85 -27.01 9.91
C ASP A 138 5.32 -26.53 9.92
N HIS A 139 5.77 -25.79 8.90
CA HIS A 139 7.18 -25.38 8.75
C HIS A 139 7.39 -23.85 8.63
N HIS A 140 6.33 -23.05 8.75
CA HIS A 140 6.46 -21.60 8.81
C HIS A 140 6.82 -21.13 10.22
N ALA A 141 7.58 -20.05 10.29
CA ALA A 141 7.96 -19.41 11.53
C ALA A 141 8.05 -17.89 11.36
N GLY A 142 7.85 -17.18 12.46
CA GLY A 142 8.13 -15.76 12.58
C GLY A 142 8.95 -15.49 13.84
N ASP A 143 9.24 -14.23 14.10
CA ASP A 143 9.92 -13.86 15.33
C ASP A 143 9.00 -14.10 16.55
N PRO A 144 9.57 -14.50 17.70
CA PRO A 144 8.80 -14.74 18.91
C PRO A 144 8.09 -13.46 19.38
N GLU A 145 6.82 -13.59 19.71
CA GLU A 145 6.03 -12.55 20.36
C GLU A 145 6.60 -12.37 21.78
N HIS A 146 7.15 -11.18 22.08
CA HIS A 146 7.65 -10.83 23.41
C HIS A 146 6.52 -10.41 24.34
#